data_AF-A0A660NKY1-F1
#
_entry.id   AF-A0A660NKY1-F1
#
_cell.length_a   1.000
_cell.length_b   1.000
_cell.length_c   1.000
_cell.angle_alpha   90.00
_cell.angle_beta   90.00
_cell.angle_gamma   90.00
#
_symmetry.space_group_name_H-M   'P 1'
#
loop_
_entity.id
_entity.type
_entity.pdbx_description
1 polymer ?
#
loop_
_entity_poly.entity_id
_entity_poly.type
_entity_poly.pdbx_seq_one_letter_code
_entity_poly.pdbx_strand_id
1 'polypeptide(L)'
;MRKNTLIQTLAIGLSALFLGLSSVQAADAGVVQLIGPDSTVRSFQIDTAHVVQFGSRTQVRKASTAEAKQLKSLKATKGTLKSSSSATVSPVLRDSAGRSYGLPGGLIVTLKADVSEAEGRAQLESAGLTPDRMITPRVWVAKSPAGLETIEMANQANAKGVFADVSPNWWTRRALK
;
A
#
# COMPACT_ATOMS: atom_id res chain seq x y z
N MET A 1 59.45 15.75 -29.69
CA MET A 1 58.51 15.70 -28.53
C MET A 1 57.72 17.01 -28.59
N ARG A 2 56.39 17.12 -28.81
CA ARG A 2 55.20 16.43 -28.23
C ARG A 2 55.28 16.45 -26.69
N LYS A 3 54.36 16.95 -25.85
CA LYS A 3 53.01 17.59 -25.86
C LYS A 3 52.90 18.41 -24.53
N ASN A 4 51.98 19.35 -24.22
CA ASN A 4 50.92 20.12 -24.90
C ASN A 4 50.57 21.37 -24.03
N THR A 5 49.80 22.34 -24.55
CA THR A 5 49.13 23.42 -23.79
C THR A 5 47.98 22.89 -22.91
N LEU A 6 47.73 23.50 -21.74
CA LEU A 6 46.46 23.34 -21.02
C LEU A 6 46.02 24.65 -20.36
N ILE A 7 44.89 25.19 -20.83
CA ILE A 7 44.26 26.43 -20.38
C ILE A 7 43.32 26.08 -19.23
N GLN A 8 43.43 26.75 -18.07
CA GLN A 8 42.39 26.69 -17.03
C GLN A 8 41.39 27.83 -17.23
N THR A 9 40.20 27.47 -17.72
CA THR A 9 39.10 28.40 -17.92
C THR A 9 38.38 28.69 -16.61
N LEU A 10 38.22 29.97 -16.31
CA LEU A 10 37.46 30.48 -15.17
C LEU A 10 35.96 30.14 -15.33
N ALA A 11 35.39 29.37 -14.40
CA ALA A 11 33.95 29.05 -14.41
C ALA A 11 33.16 30.04 -13.54
N ILE A 12 32.27 30.77 -14.20
CA ILE A 12 31.39 31.79 -13.59
C ILE A 12 30.32 31.11 -12.74
N GLY A 13 30.13 31.59 -11.50
CA GLY A 13 28.94 31.26 -10.72
C GLY A 13 27.81 32.26 -10.97
N LEU A 14 26.58 31.78 -11.19
CA LEU A 14 25.39 32.58 -10.91
C LEU A 14 24.18 31.69 -10.55
N SER A 15 23.69 31.93 -9.33
CA SER A 15 22.32 31.79 -8.80
C SER A 15 21.38 30.66 -9.24
N ALA A 16 20.96 29.94 -8.20
CA ALA A 16 19.70 29.22 -8.05
C ALA A 16 18.47 29.81 -8.77
N LEU A 17 17.56 28.95 -9.24
CA LEU A 17 16.23 28.76 -8.64
C LEU A 17 15.47 27.59 -9.31
N PHE A 18 15.17 26.53 -8.56
CA PHE A 18 13.87 25.83 -8.66
C PHE A 18 13.64 25.01 -7.38
N LEU A 19 12.85 25.60 -6.49
CA LEU A 19 12.28 24.92 -5.33
C LEU A 19 11.10 24.04 -5.79
N GLY A 20 10.92 22.91 -5.12
CA GLY A 20 9.64 22.22 -5.07
C GLY A 20 9.40 21.16 -6.14
N LEU A 21 9.88 19.94 -5.87
CA LEU A 21 9.16 18.72 -6.24
C LEU A 21 9.51 17.63 -5.22
N SER A 22 8.50 17.32 -4.40
CA SER A 22 8.39 16.11 -3.58
C SER A 22 9.64 15.68 -2.81
N SER A 23 9.80 16.23 -1.61
CA SER A 23 10.38 15.45 -0.51
C SER A 23 9.52 14.20 -0.34
N VAL A 24 9.94 13.09 -0.95
CA VAL A 24 9.54 11.74 -0.54
C VAL A 24 10.07 11.60 0.88
N GLN A 25 9.23 12.00 1.84
CA GLN A 25 9.50 11.88 3.26
C GLN A 25 9.98 10.45 3.47
N ALA A 26 11.21 10.28 3.98
CA ALA A 26 11.72 8.95 4.27
C ALA A 26 10.71 8.27 5.19
N ALA A 27 9.99 7.27 4.66
CA ALA A 27 8.91 6.63 5.39
C ALA A 27 9.52 6.07 6.67
N ASP A 28 9.07 6.60 7.81
CA ASP A 28 9.62 6.21 9.11
C ASP A 28 9.52 4.69 9.26
N ALA A 29 10.50 4.08 9.92
CA ALA A 29 10.66 2.64 9.91
C ALA A 29 9.46 1.98 10.61
N GLY A 30 8.55 1.43 9.82
CA GLY A 30 7.29 0.87 10.29
C GLY A 30 6.05 1.73 10.05
N VAL A 31 6.13 2.87 9.36
CA VAL A 31 4.96 3.60 8.86
C VAL A 31 4.65 3.17 7.42
N VAL A 32 3.37 2.88 7.14
CA VAL A 32 2.85 2.58 5.80
C VAL A 32 1.85 3.67 5.41
N GLN A 33 1.87 4.10 4.15
CA GLN A 33 0.98 5.14 3.63
C GLN A 33 0.03 4.56 2.58
N LEU A 34 -1.26 4.79 2.76
CA LEU A 34 -2.26 4.70 1.70
C LEU A 34 -2.44 6.09 1.08
N ILE A 35 -2.36 6.18 -0.23
CA ILE A 35 -2.54 7.41 -1.01
C ILE A 35 -3.88 7.30 -1.75
N GLY A 36 -4.79 8.22 -1.45
CA GLY A 36 -6.09 8.34 -2.10
C GLY A 36 -6.01 8.88 -3.53
N PRO A 37 -7.09 8.76 -4.30
CA PRO A 37 -7.20 9.25 -5.68
C PRO A 37 -7.07 10.79 -5.79
N ASP A 38 -7.34 11.50 -4.69
CA ASP A 38 -7.21 12.95 -4.50
C ASP A 38 -5.87 13.37 -3.87
N SER A 39 -4.89 12.47 -3.83
CA SER A 39 -3.62 12.63 -3.10
C SER A 39 -3.74 12.77 -1.58
N THR A 40 -4.89 12.46 -0.96
CA THR A 40 -4.96 12.36 0.51
C THR A 40 -4.08 11.23 1.02
N VAL A 41 -3.30 11.49 2.07
CA VAL A 41 -2.38 10.50 2.65
C VAL A 41 -2.92 10.02 3.99
N ARG A 42 -3.11 8.71 4.12
CA ARG A 42 -3.44 8.04 5.38
C ARG A 42 -2.24 7.19 5.84
N SER A 43 -1.63 7.59 6.96
CA SER A 43 -0.50 6.89 7.56
C SER A 43 -0.95 5.87 8.61
N PHE A 44 -0.28 4.72 8.65
CA PHE A 44 -0.50 3.65 9.61
C PHE A 44 0.81 3.13 10.19
N GLN A 45 0.90 2.98 11.50
CA GLN A 45 2.01 2.33 12.17
C GLN A 45 1.86 0.80 12.14
N ILE A 46 2.93 0.08 11.79
CA ILE A 46 3.06 -1.36 11.96
C ILE A 46 3.27 -1.66 13.45
N ASP A 47 2.34 -2.41 14.04
CA ASP A 47 2.51 -3.00 15.37
C ASP A 47 3.42 -4.23 15.24
N THR A 48 4.65 -4.12 15.73
CA THR A 48 5.67 -5.19 15.60
C THR A 48 5.51 -6.34 16.59
N ALA A 49 4.53 -6.27 17.50
CA ALA A 49 4.25 -7.29 18.49
C ALA A 49 3.02 -8.15 18.15
N HIS A 50 2.19 -7.74 17.18
CA HIS A 50 0.91 -8.37 16.89
C HIS A 50 0.68 -8.63 15.40
N VAL A 51 -0.05 -9.71 15.11
CA VAL A 51 -0.56 -10.03 13.77
C VAL A 51 -2.07 -10.24 13.82
N VAL A 52 -2.74 -9.89 12.72
CA VAL A 52 -4.11 -10.35 12.45
C VAL A 52 -4.00 -11.71 11.77
N GLN A 53 -4.59 -12.74 12.36
CA GLN A 53 -4.74 -14.05 11.74
C GLN A 53 -6.15 -14.18 11.18
N PHE A 54 -6.27 -14.59 9.93
CA PHE A 54 -7.53 -14.86 9.24
C PHE A 54 -7.78 -16.37 9.15
N GLY A 55 -9.05 -16.77 9.04
CA GLY A 55 -9.50 -18.16 9.06
C GLY A 55 -10.92 -18.26 9.60
N SER A 56 -11.27 -19.39 10.23
CA SER A 56 -12.58 -19.63 10.86
C SER A 56 -12.97 -18.57 11.88
N ARG A 57 -12.00 -17.97 12.57
CA ARG A 57 -12.16 -16.77 13.41
C ARG A 57 -11.02 -15.80 13.15
N THR A 58 -11.33 -14.62 12.62
CA THR A 58 -10.35 -13.54 12.51
C THR A 58 -10.03 -12.98 13.90
N GLN A 59 -8.75 -12.91 14.25
CA GLN A 59 -8.31 -12.45 15.57
C GLN A 59 -6.97 -11.72 15.52
N VAL A 60 -6.78 -10.77 16.44
CA VAL A 60 -5.46 -10.21 16.75
C VAL A 60 -4.80 -11.12 17.78
N ARG A 61 -3.58 -11.59 17.49
CA ARG A 61 -2.75 -12.35 18.44
C ARG A 61 -1.35 -11.76 18.53
N LYS A 62 -0.60 -12.15 19.56
CA LYS A 62 0.85 -11.91 19.61
C LYS A 62 1.53 -12.58 18.42
N ALA A 63 2.50 -11.88 17.84
CA ALA A 63 3.40 -12.43 16.85
C ALA A 63 4.31 -13.48 17.51
N SER A 64 4.60 -14.57 16.80
CA SER A 64 5.69 -15.49 17.15
C SER A 64 7.05 -14.79 17.02
N THR A 65 8.11 -15.34 17.60
CA THR A 65 9.47 -14.77 17.51
C THR A 65 9.93 -14.57 16.06
N ALA A 66 9.54 -15.47 15.16
CA ALA A 66 9.83 -15.38 13.73
C ALA A 66 9.04 -14.25 13.05
N GLU A 67 7.73 -14.17 13.29
CA GLU A 67 6.87 -13.09 12.78
C GLU A 67 7.31 -11.71 13.33
N ALA A 68 7.65 -11.60 14.61
CA ALA A 68 8.15 -10.37 15.23
C ALA A 68 9.48 -9.90 14.63
N LYS A 69 10.38 -10.84 14.28
CA LYS A 69 11.61 -10.53 13.55
C LYS A 69 11.32 -10.02 12.13
N GLN A 70 10.36 -10.64 11.42
CA GLN A 70 9.91 -10.14 10.11
C GLN A 70 9.29 -8.75 10.22
N LEU A 71 8.34 -8.54 11.14
CA LEU A 71 7.65 -7.26 11.38
C LEU A 71 8.62 -6.10 11.61
N LYS A 72 9.68 -6.29 12.39
CA LYS A 72 10.74 -5.28 12.61
C LYS A 72 11.58 -4.96 11.37
N SER A 73 11.60 -5.87 10.38
CA SER A 73 12.28 -5.68 9.10
C SER A 73 11.35 -5.22 7.96
N LEU A 74 10.03 -5.22 8.17
CA LEU A 74 9.08 -4.72 7.18
C LEU A 74 9.29 -3.23 6.98
N LYS A 75 9.59 -2.86 5.74
CA LYS A 75 9.51 -1.47 5.28
C LYS A 75 8.20 -1.27 4.53
N ALA A 76 7.75 -0.02 4.45
CA ALA A 76 6.49 0.40 3.83
C ALA A 76 6.21 -0.18 2.43
N THR A 77 7.28 -0.54 1.70
CA THR A 77 7.30 -0.84 0.26
C THR A 77 7.82 -2.24 -0.08
N LYS A 78 7.94 -3.17 0.88
CA LYS A 78 8.17 -4.60 0.58
C LYS A 78 8.00 -5.52 1.80
N GLY A 79 7.12 -6.51 1.67
CA GLY A 79 7.14 -7.68 2.54
C GLY A 79 5.79 -8.38 2.71
N THR A 80 5.69 -9.60 2.19
CA THR A 80 4.69 -10.59 2.61
C THR A 80 5.12 -11.17 3.96
N LEU A 81 4.28 -11.09 5.00
CA LEU A 81 4.52 -11.87 6.22
C LEU A 81 4.32 -13.35 5.92
N LYS A 82 5.32 -14.16 6.24
CA LYS A 82 5.23 -15.62 6.13
C LYS A 82 4.90 -16.19 7.49
N SER A 83 3.64 -16.60 7.69
CA SER A 83 3.25 -17.39 8.86
C SER A 83 3.96 -18.74 8.83
N SER A 84 4.36 -19.23 10.00
CA SER A 84 4.76 -20.64 10.18
C SER A 84 3.57 -21.58 10.30
N SER A 85 2.34 -21.04 10.33
CA SER A 85 1.09 -21.80 10.26
C SER A 85 0.48 -21.71 8.86
N SER A 86 -0.40 -22.63 8.49
CA SER A 86 -1.17 -22.56 7.24
C SER A 86 -2.21 -21.43 7.19
N ALA A 87 -2.37 -20.65 8.26
CA ALA A 87 -3.32 -19.55 8.32
C ALA A 87 -2.72 -18.26 7.71
N THR A 88 -3.53 -17.56 6.92
CA THR A 88 -3.20 -16.23 6.38
C THR A 88 -3.01 -15.23 7.53
N VAL A 89 -1.89 -14.49 7.52
CA VAL A 89 -1.59 -13.45 8.52
C VAL A 89 -1.27 -12.11 7.87
N SER A 90 -1.60 -11.03 8.58
CA SER A 90 -1.28 -9.64 8.24
C SER A 90 -0.57 -8.97 9.42
N PRO A 91 0.29 -7.96 9.19
CA PRO A 91 0.66 -7.04 10.25
C PRO A 91 -0.61 -6.42 10.86
N VAL A 92 -0.61 -6.14 12.16
CA VAL A 92 -1.58 -5.18 12.70
C VAL A 92 -1.11 -3.78 12.31
N LEU A 93 -1.99 -3.04 11.64
CA LEU A 93 -1.77 -1.64 11.30
C LEU A 93 -2.59 -0.75 12.25
N ARG A 94 -2.02 0.36 12.71
CA ARG A 94 -2.65 1.30 13.64
C ARG A 94 -2.70 2.69 13.03
N ASP A 95 -3.86 3.33 13.04
CA ASP A 95 -3.96 4.75 12.69
C ASP A 95 -3.65 5.66 13.89
N SER A 96 -3.68 6.99 13.67
CA SER A 96 -3.47 8.00 14.71
C SER A 96 -4.51 7.97 15.83
N ALA A 97 -5.68 7.36 15.61
CA ALA A 97 -6.71 7.12 16.63
C ALA A 97 -6.51 5.78 17.37
N GLY A 98 -5.41 5.06 17.12
CA GLY A 98 -5.08 3.78 17.74
C GLY A 98 -5.91 2.59 17.25
N ARG A 99 -6.78 2.76 16.24
CA ARG A 99 -7.67 1.72 15.71
C ARG A 99 -6.85 0.64 15.00
N SER A 100 -7.16 -0.62 15.24
CA SER A 100 -6.46 -1.77 14.64
C SER A 100 -7.09 -2.21 13.32
N TYR A 101 -6.25 -2.28 12.30
CA TYR A 101 -6.53 -2.72 10.94
C TYR A 101 -5.75 -3.99 10.59
N GLY A 102 -6.26 -4.76 9.62
CA GLY A 102 -5.60 -5.90 9.02
C GLY A 102 -5.91 -6.02 7.53
N LEU A 103 -5.03 -6.69 6.80
CA LEU A 103 -5.05 -6.84 5.34
C LEU A 103 -5.26 -8.32 4.98
N PRO A 104 -6.51 -8.81 4.87
CA PRO A 104 -6.82 -10.18 4.45
C PRO A 104 -6.48 -10.46 2.98
N GLY A 105 -6.14 -9.42 2.21
CA GLY A 105 -6.04 -9.46 0.76
C GLY A 105 -7.33 -9.03 0.08
N GLY A 106 -7.22 -8.79 -1.23
CA GLY A 106 -8.26 -8.18 -2.04
C GLY A 106 -8.30 -6.66 -1.95
N LEU A 107 -8.68 -6.04 -3.07
CA LEU A 107 -8.88 -4.60 -3.24
C LEU A 107 -10.37 -4.31 -3.43
N ILE A 108 -10.86 -3.25 -2.82
CA ILE A 108 -12.14 -2.64 -3.14
C ILE A 108 -11.88 -1.56 -4.20
N VAL A 109 -12.49 -1.72 -5.37
CA VAL A 109 -12.37 -0.83 -6.52
C VAL A 109 -13.70 -0.13 -6.71
N THR A 110 -13.70 1.21 -6.69
CA THR A 110 -14.87 2.04 -6.97
C THR A 110 -14.73 2.65 -8.36
N LEU A 111 -15.63 2.29 -9.27
CA LEU A 111 -15.68 2.81 -10.64
C LEU A 111 -16.18 4.26 -10.68
N LYS A 112 -15.94 4.94 -11.81
CA LYS A 112 -16.40 6.34 -12.01
C LYS A 112 -17.90 6.47 -12.30
N ALA A 113 -18.52 5.41 -12.81
CA ALA A 113 -19.94 5.32 -13.10
C ALA A 113 -20.42 3.88 -12.82
N ASP A 114 -21.74 3.71 -12.81
CA ASP A 114 -22.39 2.41 -12.75
C ASP A 114 -22.30 1.76 -14.13
N VAL A 115 -21.93 0.47 -14.19
CA VAL A 115 -21.78 -0.30 -15.44
C VAL A 115 -22.32 -1.72 -15.27
N SER A 116 -22.51 -2.44 -16.39
CA SER A 116 -22.85 -3.87 -16.33
C SER A 116 -21.69 -4.72 -15.77
N GLU A 117 -21.97 -5.95 -15.33
CA GLU A 117 -20.92 -6.83 -14.82
C GLU A 117 -19.82 -7.09 -15.87
N ALA A 118 -20.19 -7.29 -17.13
CA ALA A 118 -19.24 -7.54 -18.22
C ALA A 118 -18.30 -6.34 -18.46
N GLU A 119 -18.85 -5.13 -18.48
CA GLU A 119 -18.08 -3.89 -18.65
C GLU A 119 -17.16 -3.62 -17.47
N GLY A 120 -17.64 -3.77 -16.24
CA GLY A 120 -16.84 -3.58 -15.02
C GLY A 120 -15.68 -4.58 -14.94
N ARG A 121 -15.92 -5.84 -15.31
CA ARG A 121 -14.89 -6.88 -15.41
C ARG A 121 -13.79 -6.49 -16.40
N ALA A 122 -14.17 -6.06 -17.62
CA ALA A 122 -13.24 -5.60 -18.65
C ALA A 122 -12.46 -4.32 -18.24
N GLN A 123 -13.09 -3.39 -17.53
CA GLN A 123 -12.41 -2.20 -17.00
C GLN A 123 -11.35 -2.54 -15.94
N LEU A 124 -11.62 -3.51 -15.05
CA LEU A 124 -10.63 -3.98 -14.09
C LEU A 124 -9.47 -4.70 -14.78
N GLU A 125 -9.77 -5.60 -15.73
CA GLU A 125 -8.77 -6.39 -16.46
C GLU A 125 -7.85 -5.50 -17.31
N SER A 126 -8.40 -4.53 -18.05
CA SER A 126 -7.63 -3.55 -18.82
C SER A 126 -6.73 -2.63 -17.96
N ALA A 127 -7.11 -2.39 -16.69
CA ALA A 127 -6.26 -1.68 -15.72
C ALA A 127 -5.14 -2.55 -15.12
N GLY A 128 -5.09 -3.85 -15.45
CA GLY A 128 -4.15 -4.84 -14.92
C GLY A 128 -4.55 -5.41 -13.55
N LEU A 129 -5.83 -5.31 -13.16
CA LEU A 129 -6.37 -5.94 -11.95
C LEU A 129 -7.07 -7.26 -12.31
N THR A 130 -7.02 -8.25 -11.42
CA THR A 130 -7.79 -9.50 -11.60
C THR A 130 -9.14 -9.39 -10.87
N PRO A 131 -10.29 -9.36 -11.56
CA PRO A 131 -11.59 -9.26 -10.92
C PRO A 131 -11.92 -10.53 -10.12
N ASP A 132 -12.47 -10.35 -8.92
CA ASP A 132 -13.02 -11.43 -8.10
C ASP A 132 -14.54 -11.48 -8.26
N ARG A 133 -15.23 -10.41 -7.83
CA ARG A 133 -16.70 -10.30 -7.90
C ARG A 133 -17.17 -8.84 -7.86
N MET A 134 -18.36 -8.60 -8.40
CA MET A 134 -19.09 -7.36 -8.24
C MET A 134 -19.76 -7.31 -6.85
N ILE A 135 -19.82 -6.12 -6.23
CA ILE A 135 -20.62 -5.83 -5.03
C ILE A 135 -21.84 -5.00 -5.42
N THR A 136 -21.63 -3.97 -6.25
CA THR A 136 -22.66 -3.15 -6.90
C THR A 136 -22.19 -2.81 -8.32
N PRO A 137 -23.04 -2.27 -9.22
CA PRO A 137 -22.63 -1.81 -10.56
C PRO A 137 -21.41 -0.87 -10.59
N ARG A 138 -21.06 -0.27 -9.45
CA ARG A 138 -19.92 0.64 -9.29
C ARG A 138 -18.81 0.12 -8.36
N VAL A 139 -19.08 -0.87 -7.50
CA VAL A 139 -18.11 -1.32 -6.49
C VAL A 139 -17.77 -2.78 -6.70
N TRP A 140 -16.46 -3.06 -6.78
CA TRP A 140 -15.90 -4.34 -7.16
C TRP A 140 -14.85 -4.83 -6.17
N VAL A 141 -14.69 -6.15 -6.09
CA VAL A 141 -13.52 -6.78 -5.47
C VAL A 141 -12.57 -7.22 -6.57
N ALA A 142 -11.31 -6.80 -6.47
CA ALA A 142 -10.20 -7.35 -7.25
C ALA A 142 -9.27 -8.18 -6.35
N LYS A 143 -8.59 -9.17 -6.91
CA LYS A 143 -7.66 -10.04 -6.16
C LYS A 143 -6.36 -9.28 -5.85
N SER A 144 -5.85 -9.52 -4.65
CA SER A 144 -4.55 -9.03 -4.17
C SER A 144 -4.07 -9.93 -3.03
N PRO A 145 -2.76 -10.21 -2.88
CA PRO A 145 -2.20 -10.94 -1.74
C PRO A 145 -2.53 -10.28 -0.40
N ALA A 146 -2.47 -11.05 0.68
CA ALA A 146 -2.64 -10.53 2.04
C ALA A 146 -1.38 -9.78 2.52
N GLY A 147 -1.57 -8.83 3.45
CA GLY A 147 -0.48 -7.99 3.98
C GLY A 147 -0.17 -6.75 3.13
N LEU A 148 1.01 -6.17 3.33
CA LEU A 148 1.34 -4.80 2.88
C LEU A 148 1.26 -4.60 1.35
N GLU A 149 1.43 -5.67 0.58
CA GLU A 149 1.32 -5.66 -0.89
C GLU A 149 -0.04 -5.16 -1.37
N THR A 150 -1.13 -5.37 -0.61
CA THR A 150 -2.45 -4.78 -0.92
C THR A 150 -2.42 -3.24 -0.92
N ILE A 151 -1.66 -2.62 -0.03
CA ILE A 151 -1.54 -1.15 0.02
C ILE A 151 -0.73 -0.63 -1.17
N GLU A 152 0.36 -1.32 -1.53
CA GLU A 152 1.14 -0.96 -2.70
C GLU A 152 0.32 -1.06 -3.99
N MET A 153 -0.43 -2.15 -4.18
CA MET A 153 -1.34 -2.30 -5.33
C MET A 153 -2.45 -1.23 -5.36
N ALA A 154 -3.01 -0.85 -4.20
CA ALA A 154 -4.00 0.22 -4.12
C ALA A 154 -3.40 1.58 -4.52
N ASN A 155 -2.22 1.92 -3.98
CA ASN A 155 -1.51 3.16 -4.31
C ASN A 155 -1.16 3.21 -5.81
N GLN A 156 -0.67 2.12 -6.39
CA GLN A 156 -0.38 2.03 -7.83
C GLN A 156 -1.66 2.19 -8.68
N ALA A 157 -2.79 1.63 -8.26
CA ALA A 157 -4.05 1.75 -8.99
C ALA A 157 -4.65 3.16 -8.90
N ASN A 158 -4.58 3.82 -7.73
CA ASN A 158 -4.97 5.22 -7.57
C ASN A 158 -4.08 6.17 -8.39
N ALA A 159 -2.76 5.94 -8.42
CA ALA A 159 -1.82 6.74 -9.21
C ALA A 159 -2.09 6.69 -10.73
N LYS A 160 -2.75 5.63 -11.24
CA LYS A 160 -3.20 5.57 -12.65
C LYS A 160 -4.42 6.44 -12.93
N GLY A 161 -5.18 6.86 -11.91
CA GLY A 161 -6.38 7.68 -12.05
C GLY A 161 -7.53 7.03 -12.84
N VAL A 162 -7.50 5.72 -13.12
CA VAL A 162 -8.51 5.02 -13.93
C VAL A 162 -9.84 4.88 -13.18
N PHE A 163 -9.78 4.58 -11.89
CA PHE A 163 -10.95 4.40 -11.03
C PHE A 163 -11.33 5.70 -10.29
N ALA A 164 -12.43 5.67 -9.54
CA ALA A 164 -12.81 6.76 -8.64
C ALA A 164 -12.10 6.64 -7.29
N ASP A 165 -11.92 5.41 -6.78
CA ASP A 165 -11.07 5.07 -5.63
C ASP A 165 -10.63 3.59 -5.75
N VAL A 166 -9.46 3.28 -5.23
CA VAL A 166 -9.01 1.92 -4.93
C VAL A 166 -8.44 1.87 -3.52
N SER A 167 -8.97 0.98 -2.70
CA SER A 167 -8.54 0.80 -1.32
C SER A 167 -8.43 -0.68 -0.95
N PRO A 168 -7.57 -1.06 0.02
CA PRO A 168 -7.55 -2.44 0.52
C PRO A 168 -8.90 -2.87 1.11
N ASN A 169 -9.20 -4.17 1.02
CA ASN A 169 -10.33 -4.78 1.73
C ASN A 169 -10.03 -4.86 3.24
N TRP A 170 -10.14 -3.73 3.94
CA TRP A 170 -9.73 -3.58 5.33
C TRP A 170 -10.54 -4.46 6.30
N TRP A 171 -9.86 -5.35 7.02
CA TRP A 171 -10.39 -5.82 8.30
C TRP A 171 -10.17 -4.75 9.37
N THR A 172 -11.18 -4.53 10.21
CA THR A 172 -11.10 -3.66 11.39
C THR A 172 -11.53 -4.41 12.63
N ARG A 173 -10.85 -4.18 13.75
CA ARG A 173 -11.32 -4.68 15.05
C ARG A 173 -12.55 -3.89 15.46
N ARG A 174 -13.74 -4.47 15.33
CA ARG A 174 -14.95 -3.90 15.94
C ARG A 174 -14.75 -3.86 17.45
N ALA A 175 -15.02 -2.70 18.06
CA ALA A 175 -15.34 -2.67 19.48
C ALA A 175 -16.61 -3.51 19.69
N LEU A 176 -16.57 -4.42 20.66
CA LEU A 176 -17.80 -4.98 21.20
C LEU A 176 -18.51 -3.83 21.93
N LYS A 177 -19.77 -3.58 21.58
CA LYS A 177 -20.68 -2.76 22.39
C LYS A 177 -21.20 -3.59 23.56
#